data_AF-A0A9D7NNM3-F1
#
_entry.id   AF-A0A9D7NNM3-F1
#
_cell.length_a   1.000
_cell.length_b   1.000
_cell.length_c   1.000
_cell.angle_alpha   90.00
_cell.angle_beta   90.00
_cell.angle_gamma   90.00
#
_symmetry.space_group_name_H-M   'P 1'
#
loop_
_entity.id
_entity.type
_entity.pdbx_description
1 polymer ?
#
loop_
_entity_poly.entity_id
_entity_poly.type
_entity_poly.pdbx_seq_one_letter_code
_entity_poly.pdbx_strand_id
1 'polypeptide(L)'
;MRHRLDIWLLALACVSLLLITVLHLFAFANLDSALDQLPVRNQLLDVLRGSWVLYAAHLLIAALLCALSAIWPARFGRGLRAALALWMSIDAGLMFYFVGVFLGSVLTSAVAAVLLLAAALPIRQDSARPTHSKPS
;
A
#
# COMPACT_ATOMS: atom_id res chain seq x y z
N MET A 1 19.19 9.19 14.06
CA MET A 1 18.92 7.79 13.62
C MET A 1 17.44 7.54 13.30
N ARG A 2 16.47 7.89 14.17
CA ARG A 2 15.02 7.67 13.93
C ARG A 2 14.45 8.23 12.61
N HIS A 3 14.92 9.39 12.15
CA HIS A 3 14.47 10.01 10.88
C HIS A 3 14.97 9.29 9.62
N ARG A 4 15.99 8.42 9.74
CA ARG A 4 16.34 7.55 8.61
C ARG A 4 15.37 6.37 8.58
N LEU A 5 14.97 5.88 9.76
CA LEU A 5 14.18 4.67 9.91
C LEU A 5 12.76 4.83 9.36
N ASP A 6 12.08 5.96 9.55
CA ASP A 6 10.75 6.19 8.98
C ASP A 6 10.78 6.26 7.44
N ILE A 7 11.77 6.97 6.88
CA ILE A 7 11.98 7.03 5.43
C ILE A 7 12.31 5.63 4.87
N TRP A 8 13.16 4.86 5.55
CA TRP A 8 13.50 3.49 5.15
C TRP A 8 12.28 2.56 5.18
N LEU A 9 11.41 2.66 6.19
CA LEU A 9 10.19 1.86 6.26
C LEU A 9 9.22 2.21 5.13
N LEU A 10 9.05 3.50 4.83
CA LEU A 10 8.19 3.94 3.72
C LEU A 10 8.77 3.54 2.35
N ALA A 11 10.09 3.63 2.19
CA ALA A 11 10.78 3.17 0.99
C ALA A 11 10.62 1.65 0.82
N LEU A 12 10.78 0.88 1.89
CA LEU A 12 10.58 -0.57 1.90
C LEU A 12 9.13 -0.93 1.52
N ALA A 13 8.14 -0.26 2.11
CA ALA A 13 6.74 -0.45 1.76
C ALA A 13 6.47 -0.11 0.29
N CYS A 14 7.00 1.02 -0.19
CA CYS A 14 6.88 1.43 -1.58
C CYS A 14 7.46 0.41 -2.56
N VAL A 15 8.71 -0.03 -2.34
CA VAL A 15 9.37 -1.03 -3.19
C VAL A 15 8.62 -2.36 -3.14
N SER A 16 8.15 -2.77 -1.97
CA SER A 16 7.37 -4.00 -1.82
C SER A 16 6.04 -3.93 -2.59
N LEU A 17 5.32 -2.81 -2.51
CA LEU A 17 4.09 -2.60 -3.27
C LEU A 17 4.34 -2.61 -4.78
N LEU A 18 5.41 -1.97 -5.25
CA LEU A 18 5.80 -2.01 -6.66
C LEU A 18 6.12 -3.43 -7.10
N LEU A 19 6.86 -4.20 -6.29
CA LEU A 19 7.18 -5.60 -6.58
C LEU A 19 5.89 -6.44 -6.67
N ILE A 20 4.97 -6.30 -5.71
CA ILE A 20 3.68 -7.01 -5.72
C ILE A 20 2.87 -6.59 -6.96
N THR A 21 2.83 -5.30 -7.30
CA THR A 21 2.14 -4.80 -8.50
C THR A 21 2.69 -5.43 -9.77
N VAL A 22 4.01 -5.49 -9.90
CA VAL A 22 4.68 -6.07 -11.06
C VAL A 22 4.40 -7.58 -11.15
N LEU A 23 4.55 -8.31 -10.06
CA LEU A 23 4.23 -9.74 -10.01
C LEU A 23 2.76 -10.01 -10.37
N HIS A 24 1.85 -9.19 -9.86
CA HIS A 24 0.42 -9.27 -10.16
C HIS A 24 0.14 -9.01 -11.65
N LEU A 25 0.77 -8.02 -12.26
CA LEU A 25 0.66 -7.76 -13.70
C LEU A 25 1.28 -8.87 -14.56
N PHE A 26 2.42 -9.44 -14.17
CA PHE A 26 2.99 -10.60 -14.88
C PHE A 26 2.10 -11.83 -14.78
N ALA A 27 1.49 -12.07 -13.62
CA ALA A 27 0.52 -13.13 -13.44
C ALA A 27 -0.77 -12.91 -14.25
N PHE A 28 -1.10 -11.67 -14.62
CA PHE A 28 -2.24 -11.37 -15.49
C PHE A 28 -2.14 -12.05 -16.86
N ALA A 29 -0.95 -12.06 -17.48
CA ALA A 29 -0.79 -12.69 -18.80
C ALA A 29 -1.10 -14.20 -18.74
N ASN A 30 -0.65 -14.86 -17.66
CA ASN A 30 -0.95 -16.27 -17.43
C ASN A 30 -2.45 -16.47 -17.15
N LEU A 31 -3.06 -15.61 -16.33
CA LEU A 31 -4.50 -15.64 -16.06
C LEU A 31 -5.30 -15.47 -17.35
N ASP A 32 -4.98 -14.47 -18.16
CA ASP A 32 -5.70 -14.16 -19.40
C ASP A 32 -5.70 -15.34 -20.36
N SER A 33 -4.53 -15.97 -20.55
CA SER A 33 -4.39 -17.18 -21.36
C SER A 33 -5.18 -18.38 -20.81
N ALA A 34 -5.32 -18.49 -19.49
CA ALA A 34 -6.10 -19.55 -18.85
C ALA A 34 -7.61 -19.29 -18.94
N LEU A 35 -8.03 -18.01 -18.84
CA LEU A 35 -9.43 -17.61 -18.98
C LEU A 35 -9.94 -17.83 -20.41
N ASP A 36 -9.11 -17.62 -21.43
CA ASP A 36 -9.47 -17.87 -22.83
C ASP A 36 -9.68 -19.36 -23.16
N GLN A 37 -9.12 -20.27 -22.36
CA GLN A 37 -9.32 -21.71 -22.50
C GLN A 37 -10.65 -22.19 -21.88
N LEU A 38 -11.32 -21.35 -21.09
CA LEU A 38 -12.60 -21.71 -20.50
C LEU A 38 -13.71 -21.62 -21.56
N PRO A 39 -14.57 -22.64 -21.70
CA PRO A 39 -15.64 -22.66 -22.70
C PRO A 39 -16.80 -21.69 -22.38
N VAL A 40 -16.62 -20.78 -21.43
CA VAL A 40 -17.65 -19.90 -20.87
C VAL A 40 -17.28 -18.45 -21.18
N ARG A 41 -17.71 -17.93 -22.33
CA ARG A 41 -17.45 -16.54 -22.73
C ARG A 41 -18.55 -15.62 -22.22
N ASN A 42 -18.49 -15.30 -20.92
CA ASN A 42 -19.52 -14.52 -20.25
C ASN A 42 -18.91 -13.25 -19.62
N GLN A 43 -19.74 -12.22 -19.39
CA GLN A 43 -19.39 -10.95 -18.73
C GLN A 43 -18.56 -11.11 -17.44
N LEU A 44 -18.67 -12.25 -16.77
CA LEU A 44 -17.89 -12.59 -15.58
C LEU A 44 -16.37 -12.62 -15.83
N LEU A 45 -15.91 -13.11 -16.99
CA LEU A 45 -14.48 -13.14 -17.32
C LEU A 45 -13.92 -11.73 -17.52
N ASP A 46 -14.70 -10.85 -18.14
CA ASP A 46 -14.32 -9.44 -18.33
C ASP A 46 -14.29 -8.68 -17.00
N VAL A 47 -15.22 -8.99 -16.09
CA VAL A 47 -15.20 -8.46 -14.71
C VAL A 47 -13.97 -8.93 -13.96
N LEU A 48 -13.60 -10.21 -14.08
CA LEU A 48 -12.38 -10.75 -13.46
C LEU A 48 -11.13 -10.04 -14.01
N ARG A 49 -11.02 -9.91 -15.34
CA ARG A 49 -9.93 -9.17 -15.98
C ARG A 49 -9.84 -7.73 -15.49
N GLY A 50 -10.97 -7.03 -15.50
CA GLY A 50 -11.08 -5.65 -15.03
C GLY A 50 -10.68 -5.50 -13.56
N SER A 51 -11.16 -6.40 -12.69
CA SER A 51 -10.82 -6.40 -11.26
C SER A 51 -9.33 -6.63 -11.02
N TRP A 52 -8.69 -7.46 -11.84
CA TRP A 52 -7.26 -7.73 -11.75
C TRP A 52 -6.42 -6.49 -12.08
N VAL A 53 -6.74 -5.82 -13.18
CA VAL A 53 -6.08 -4.56 -13.58
C VAL A 53 -6.34 -3.44 -12.57
N LEU A 54 -7.57 -3.35 -12.07
CA LEU A 54 -7.94 -2.36 -11.06
C LEU A 54 -7.15 -2.58 -9.76
N TYR A 55 -6.91 -3.84 -9.36
CA TYR A 55 -6.08 -4.15 -8.20
C TYR A 55 -4.61 -3.76 -8.41
N ALA A 56 -4.06 -3.97 -9.61
CA ALA A 56 -2.72 -3.47 -9.93
C ALA A 56 -2.63 -1.94 -9.79
N ALA A 57 -3.62 -1.21 -10.31
CA ALA A 57 -3.69 0.23 -10.19
C ALA A 57 -3.81 0.68 -8.73
N HIS A 58 -4.61 -0.02 -7.92
CA HIS A 58 -4.74 0.20 -6.49
C HIS A 58 -3.39 0.09 -5.76
N LEU A 59 -2.63 -0.98 -6.00
CA LEU A 59 -1.30 -1.17 -5.41
C LEU A 59 -0.31 -0.08 -5.85
N LEU A 60 -0.37 0.34 -7.12
CA LEU A 60 0.48 1.41 -7.64
C LEU A 60 0.16 2.75 -6.98
N ILE A 61 -1.12 3.09 -6.80
CA ILE A 61 -1.55 4.29 -6.08
C ILE A 61 -1.01 4.26 -4.64
N ALA A 62 -1.13 3.12 -3.94
CA ALA A 62 -0.60 2.97 -2.60
C ALA A 62 0.94 3.17 -2.56
N ALA A 63 1.67 2.64 -3.54
CA ALA A 63 3.11 2.84 -3.67
C ALA A 63 3.47 4.33 -3.90
N LEU A 64 2.74 5.01 -4.78
CA LEU A 64 2.93 6.44 -5.03
C LEU A 64 2.65 7.28 -3.78
N LEU A 65 1.61 6.95 -3.01
CA LEU A 65 1.32 7.62 -1.73
C LEU A 65 2.42 7.37 -0.69
N CYS A 66 3.00 6.16 -0.64
CA CYS A 66 4.18 5.88 0.17
C CYS A 66 5.35 6.79 -0.23
N ALA A 67 5.67 6.86 -1.53
CA ALA A 67 6.75 7.69 -2.04
C ALA A 67 6.53 9.18 -1.75
N LEU A 68 5.32 9.70 -1.98
CA LEU A 68 4.95 11.08 -1.67
C LEU A 68 5.08 11.38 -0.17
N SER A 69 4.69 10.44 0.69
CA SER A 69 4.82 10.59 2.15
C SER A 69 6.27 10.56 2.65
N ALA A 70 7.18 9.96 1.86
CA ALA A 70 8.61 9.93 2.12
C ALA A 70 9.32 11.19 1.62
N ILE A 71 8.95 11.70 0.44
CA ILE A 71 9.54 12.90 -0.20
C ILE A 71 9.03 14.19 0.46
N TRP A 72 7.74 14.27 0.74
CA TRP A 72 7.08 15.45 1.33
C TRP A 72 6.43 15.13 2.69
N PRO A 73 7.23 14.74 3.71
CA PRO A 73 6.70 14.45 5.04
C PRO A 73 6.00 15.68 5.66
N ALA A 74 6.43 16.88 5.26
CA ALA A 74 5.88 18.14 5.73
C ALA A 74 4.42 18.40 5.30
N ARG A 75 3.99 17.84 4.17
CA ARG A 75 2.64 18.06 3.61
C ARG A 75 1.71 16.89 3.91
N PHE A 76 2.25 15.68 3.94
CA PHE A 76 1.46 14.45 4.02
C PHE A 76 1.44 13.80 5.42
N GLY A 77 2.28 14.25 6.36
CA GLY A 77 2.11 14.08 7.80
C GLY A 77 1.81 12.67 8.31
N ARG A 78 1.33 12.57 9.57
CA ARG A 78 0.96 11.27 10.19
C ARG A 78 -0.37 10.78 9.67
N GLY A 79 -1.27 11.70 9.30
CA GLY A 79 -2.60 11.40 8.79
C GLY A 79 -2.57 10.52 7.55
N LEU A 80 -1.77 10.88 6.52
CA LEU A 80 -1.68 10.04 5.31
C LEU A 80 -1.06 8.68 5.63
N ARG A 81 0.00 8.63 6.44
CA ARG A 81 0.65 7.36 6.81
C ARG A 81 -0.31 6.43 7.53
N ALA A 82 -1.08 6.95 8.49
CA ALA A 82 -2.08 6.19 9.22
C ALA A 82 -3.25 5.76 8.32
N ALA A 83 -3.75 6.64 7.45
CA ALA A 83 -4.80 6.33 6.49
C ALA A 83 -4.34 5.23 5.52
N LEU A 84 -3.11 5.32 5.02
CA LEU A 84 -2.53 4.32 4.12
C LEU A 84 -2.32 2.97 4.82
N ALA A 85 -1.81 2.98 6.05
CA ALA A 85 -1.66 1.78 6.85
C ALA A 85 -3.00 1.09 7.13
N LEU A 86 -4.03 1.86 7.49
CA LEU A 86 -5.38 1.35 7.67
C LEU A 86 -5.95 0.80 6.37
N TRP A 87 -5.80 1.54 5.27
CA TRP A 87 -6.29 1.13 3.96
C TRP A 87 -5.67 -0.20 3.51
N MET A 88 -4.35 -0.34 3.60
CA MET A 88 -3.65 -1.59 3.27
C MET A 88 -3.98 -2.72 4.24
N SER A 89 -4.28 -2.42 5.51
CA SER A 89 -4.72 -3.44 6.47
C SER A 89 -6.12 -3.98 6.14
N ILE A 90 -7.04 -3.09 5.75
CA ILE A 90 -8.37 -3.48 5.26
C ILE A 90 -8.24 -4.28 3.97
N ASP A 91 -7.40 -3.85 3.03
CA ASP A 91 -7.15 -4.58 1.77
C ASP A 91 -6.62 -6.00 2.04
N ALA A 92 -5.61 -6.13 2.89
CA ALA A 92 -5.07 -7.42 3.30
C ALA A 92 -6.13 -8.31 3.97
N GLY A 93 -6.95 -7.73 4.85
CA GLY A 93 -8.05 -8.44 5.51
C GLY A 93 -9.12 -8.93 4.53
N LEU A 94 -9.50 -8.09 3.56
CA LEU A 94 -10.44 -8.46 2.49
C LEU A 94 -9.87 -9.55 1.59
N MET A 95 -8.60 -9.47 1.19
CA MET A 95 -7.94 -10.53 0.44
C MET A 95 -7.94 -11.85 1.21
N PHE A 96 -7.60 -11.82 2.51
CA PHE A 96 -7.60 -13.01 3.34
C PHE A 96 -9.00 -13.62 3.48
N TYR A 97 -10.04 -12.78 3.62
CA TYR A 97 -11.41 -13.23 3.77
C TYR A 97 -12.02 -13.80 2.46
N PHE A 98 -11.83 -13.12 1.33
CA PHE A 98 -12.46 -13.50 0.06
C PHE A 98 -11.63 -14.47 -0.79
N VAL A 99 -10.30 -14.35 -0.77
CA VAL A 99 -9.40 -15.17 -1.60
C VAL A 99 -8.74 -16.27 -0.78
N GLY A 100 -8.52 -16.04 0.52
CA GLY A 100 -7.89 -16.99 1.43
C GLY A 100 -6.39 -16.74 1.64
N VAL A 101 -5.70 -17.76 2.15
CA VAL A 101 -4.26 -17.71 2.43
C VAL A 101 -3.49 -18.06 1.16
N PHE A 102 -2.84 -17.06 0.57
CA PHE A 102 -1.95 -17.25 -0.57
C PHE A 102 -0.82 -16.22 -0.52
N LEU A 103 0.17 -16.36 -1.39
CA LEU A 103 1.38 -15.52 -1.36
C LEU A 103 1.06 -14.01 -1.42
N GLY A 104 0.09 -13.60 -2.24
CA GLY A 104 -0.32 -12.20 -2.35
C GLY A 104 -0.89 -11.65 -1.04
N SER A 105 -1.81 -12.36 -0.39
CA SER A 105 -2.39 -11.90 0.89
C SER A 105 -1.34 -11.80 1.99
N VAL A 106 -0.39 -12.75 2.06
CA VAL A 106 0.73 -12.71 3.02
C VAL A 106 1.64 -11.51 2.77
N LEU A 107 2.00 -11.25 1.51
CA LEU A 107 2.85 -10.10 1.14
C LEU A 107 2.15 -8.77 1.45
N THR A 108 0.87 -8.64 1.11
CA THR A 108 0.09 -7.42 1.41
C THR A 108 -0.05 -7.21 2.92
N SER A 109 -0.27 -8.27 3.72
CA SER A 109 -0.26 -8.17 5.19
C SER A 109 1.09 -7.72 5.74
N ALA A 110 2.21 -8.23 5.21
CA ALA A 110 3.54 -7.81 5.63
C ALA A 110 3.78 -6.32 5.33
N VAL A 111 3.37 -5.85 4.15
CA VAL A 111 3.43 -4.42 3.78
C VAL A 111 2.56 -3.57 4.71
N ALA A 112 1.34 -4.00 5.01
CA ALA A 112 0.46 -3.31 5.94
C ALA A 112 1.10 -3.18 7.33
N ALA A 113 1.76 -4.24 7.83
CA ALA A 113 2.50 -4.20 9.09
C ALA A 113 3.66 -3.20 9.06
N VAL A 114 4.43 -3.15 7.97
CA VAL A 114 5.50 -2.15 7.78
C VAL A 114 4.94 -0.72 7.79
N LEU A 115 3.81 -0.49 7.14
CA LEU A 115 3.14 0.82 7.13
C LEU A 115 2.59 1.21 8.51
N LEU A 116 2.05 0.26 9.27
CA LEU A 116 1.61 0.47 10.64
C LEU A 116 2.80 0.87 11.53
N LEU A 117 3.94 0.19 11.40
CA LEU A 117 5.18 0.56 12.09
C LEU A 117 5.64 1.97 11.70
N ALA A 118 5.59 2.30 10.40
CA ALA A 118 5.94 3.64 9.91
C ALA A 118 5.00 4.74 10.43
N ALA A 119 3.70 4.45 10.58
CA ALA A 119 2.69 5.36 11.09
C ALA A 119 2.77 5.55 12.62
N ALA A 120 3.21 4.53 13.35
CA ALA A 120 3.40 4.58 14.79
C ALA A 120 4.54 5.51 15.20
N LEU A 121 5.52 5.76 14.32
CA LEU A 121 6.63 6.66 14.58
C LEU A 121 6.18 8.14 14.60
N PRO A 122 6.64 8.95 15.57
CA PRO A 122 6.29 10.37 15.66
C PRO A 122 6.95 11.17 14.52
N ILE A 123 6.18 12.03 13.85
CA ILE A 123 6.69 12.97 12.85
C ILE A 123 7.08 14.26 13.56
N ARG A 124 8.34 14.67 13.41
CA ARG A 124 8.98 15.75 14.18
C ARG A 124 8.37 17.15 13.98
N GLN A 125 7.38 17.33 13.12
CA GLN A 125 6.76 18.64 12.90
C GLN A 125 5.91 19.15 14.07
N ASP A 126 5.50 18.28 15.01
CA ASP A 126 4.78 18.70 16.22
C ASP A 126 5.69 19.42 17.24
N SER A 127 7.01 19.48 17.03
CA SER A 127 7.96 20.15 17.93
C SER A 127 8.23 21.62 17.59
N ALA A 128 7.59 22.19 16.58
CA ALA A 128 7.79 23.60 16.18
C ALA A 128 6.65 24.53 16.63
N ARG A 129 5.96 24.22 17.74
CA ARG A 129 5.10 25.22 18.40
C ARG A 129 6.02 26.11 19.24
N PRO A 130 6.26 27.38 18.87
CA PRO A 130 7.03 28.28 19.73
C PRO A 130 6.26 28.39 21.05
N THR A 131 6.93 28.05 22.14
CA THR A 131 6.53 28.46 23.47
C THR A 131 6.43 29.98 23.45
N HIS A 132 5.21 30.51 23.41
CA HIS A 132 4.93 31.89 23.73
C HIS A 132 5.29 32.07 25.21
N SER A 133 6.56 32.31 25.50
CA SER A 133 6.99 32.89 26.75
C SER A 133 6.41 34.31 26.79
N LYS A 134 5.43 34.53 27.67
CA LYS A 134 4.96 35.86 28.02
C LYS A 134 6.17 36.71 28.44
N PRO A 135 6.37 37.92 27.88
CA PRO A 135 7.16 38.92 28.56
C PRO A 135 6.34 39.47 29.73
N SER A 136 7.03 39.57 30.86
CA SER A 136 6.67 40.23 32.12
C SER A 136 6.20 41.67 31.94
#